data_AF-A0A7L4RDJ8-F1
#
_entry.id   AF-A0A7L4RDJ8-F1
#
_cell.length_a   1.000
_cell.length_b   1.000
_cell.length_c   1.000
_cell.angle_alpha   90.00
_cell.angle_beta   90.00
_cell.angle_gamma   90.00
#
_symmetry.space_group_name_H-M   'P 1'
#
loop_
_entity.id
_entity.type
_entity.pdbx_description
1 polymer ?
#
loop_
_entity_poly.entity_id
_entity_poly.type
_entity_poly.pdbx_seq_one_letter_code
_entity_poly.pdbx_strand_id
1 'polypeptide(L)'
;DYSEKEIVCACLVGIPLQEMSLEVQSLVDYYDKKFGRGWEYGYIYPAMNKALQAAGRGIRKESDKCAVLFMDERYLWKTYRKCFPKDLAFTHSNEPWKLVQPFLDGFSY
;
A
#
# COMPACT_ATOMS: atom_id res chain seq x y z
N ASP A 1 -28.94 -8.76 -12.54
CA ASP A 1 -28.11 -8.69 -11.33
C ASP A 1 -26.84 -9.53 -11.47
N TYR A 2 -25.75 -8.90 -11.90
CA TYR A 2 -24.41 -9.50 -11.79
C TYR A 2 -23.87 -9.12 -10.41
N SER A 3 -23.95 -10.06 -9.47
CA SER A 3 -23.47 -9.88 -8.09
C SER A 3 -21.97 -9.60 -8.07
N GLU A 4 -21.59 -8.52 -7.39
CA GLU A 4 -20.26 -8.20 -6.84
C GLU A 4 -19.04 -8.68 -7.65
N LYS A 5 -18.42 -7.78 -8.43
CA LYS A 5 -17.06 -8.00 -8.96
C LYS A 5 -16.10 -8.22 -7.79
N GLU A 6 -15.65 -9.45 -7.59
CA GLU A 6 -14.58 -9.79 -6.66
C GLU A 6 -13.25 -9.22 -7.19
N ILE A 7 -12.54 -8.47 -6.35
CA ILE A 7 -11.19 -8.00 -6.68
C ILE A 7 -10.24 -9.10 -6.21
N VAL A 8 -9.80 -9.91 -7.16
CA VAL A 8 -8.93 -11.07 -6.89
C VAL A 8 -7.46 -10.66 -6.74
N CYS A 9 -7.07 -9.52 -7.31
CA CYS A 9 -5.72 -9.01 -7.26
C CYS A 9 -5.70 -7.48 -7.22
N ALA A 10 -4.85 -6.90 -6.36
CA ALA A 10 -4.59 -5.47 -6.27
C ALA A 10 -3.09 -5.20 -6.38
N CYS A 11 -2.68 -4.53 -7.46
CA CYS A 11 -1.28 -4.15 -7.68
C CYS A 11 -1.09 -2.65 -7.39
N LEU A 12 -0.24 -2.34 -6.41
CA LEU A 12 0.20 -1.00 -6.09
C LEU A 12 1.53 -0.72 -6.78
N VAL A 13 1.47 0.04 -7.86
CA VAL A 13 2.65 0.42 -8.65
C VAL A 13 3.26 1.69 -8.07
N GLY A 14 4.42 1.57 -7.44
CA GLY A 14 5.06 2.68 -6.74
C GLY A 14 4.37 3.07 -5.43
N ILE A 15 4.86 4.14 -4.81
CA ILE A 15 4.22 4.78 -3.65
C ILE A 15 3.45 6.02 -4.12
N PRO A 16 2.18 6.22 -3.72
CA PRO A 16 1.36 7.37 -4.12
C PRO A 16 1.75 8.63 -3.33
N LEU A 17 3.02 9.01 -3.43
CA LEU A 17 3.55 10.25 -2.89
C LEU A 17 2.89 11.43 -3.60
N GLN A 18 2.63 12.50 -2.85
CA GLN A 18 2.13 13.73 -3.44
C GLN A 18 3.25 14.45 -4.17
N GLU A 19 2.90 15.28 -5.15
CA GLU A 19 3.87 16.23 -5.70
C GLU A 19 4.33 17.20 -4.60
N MET A 20 5.60 17.60 -4.65
CA MET A 20 6.18 18.50 -3.65
C MET A 20 5.78 19.95 -3.94
N SER A 21 4.52 20.28 -3.70
CA SER A 21 4.01 21.65 -3.82
C SER A 21 4.36 22.51 -2.60
N LEU A 22 4.14 23.83 -2.71
CA LEU A 22 4.32 24.77 -1.60
C LEU A 22 3.48 24.40 -0.38
N GLU A 23 2.25 23.92 -0.59
CA GLU A 23 1.36 23.48 0.48
C GLU A 23 1.90 22.24 1.19
N VAL A 24 2.40 21.25 0.43
CA VAL A 24 2.96 20.02 1.02
C VAL A 24 4.27 20.34 1.74
N GLN A 25 5.11 21.21 1.19
CA GLN A 25 6.32 21.67 1.87
C GLN A 25 5.98 22.40 3.17
N SER A 26 5.00 23.30 3.15
CA SER A 26 4.53 24.01 4.34
C SER A 26 3.99 23.04 5.40
N LEU A 27 3.32 21.97 4.99
CA LEU A 27 2.82 20.93 5.88
C LEU A 27 3.96 20.13 6.51
N VAL A 28 4.97 19.76 5.72
CA VAL A 28 6.20 19.12 6.19
C VAL A 28 6.90 20.02 7.21
N ASP A 29 7.11 21.29 6.90
CA ASP A 29 7.78 22.26 7.79
C ASP A 29 7.00 22.47 9.09
N TYR A 30 5.67 22.52 9.02
CA TYR A 30 4.80 22.62 10.20
C TYR A 30 4.97 21.41 11.12
N TYR A 31 4.91 20.21 10.58
CA TYR A 31 5.06 18.99 11.36
C TYR A 31 6.49 18.77 11.84
N ASP A 32 7.49 19.28 11.11
CA ASP A 32 8.87 19.24 11.53
C ASP A 32 9.10 20.15 12.73
N LYS A 33 8.63 21.40 12.66
CA LYS A 33 8.71 22.35 13.79
C LYS A 33 8.01 21.83 15.04
N LYS A 34 6.89 21.12 14.87
CA LYS A 34 6.06 20.66 16.00
C LYS A 34 6.51 19.32 16.59
N PHE A 35 7.03 18.40 15.78
CA PHE A 35 7.27 17.01 16.18
C PHE A 35 8.64 16.46 15.75
N GLY A 36 9.45 17.21 15.00
CA GLY A 36 10.72 16.75 14.42
C GLY A 36 10.56 15.62 13.40
N ARG A 37 9.35 15.47 12.83
CA ARG A 37 8.94 14.35 11.98
C ARG A 37 8.15 14.83 10.75
N GLY A 38 8.59 15.94 10.17
CA GLY A 38 7.89 16.61 9.06
C GLY A 38 7.62 15.69 7.88
N TRP A 39 8.65 15.00 7.40
CA TRP A 39 8.56 14.06 6.28
C TRP A 39 7.56 12.93 6.53
N GLU A 40 7.52 12.42 7.75
CA GLU A 40 6.68 11.26 8.05
C GLU A 40 5.21 11.65 8.09
N TYR A 41 4.88 12.75 8.78
CA TYR A 41 3.50 13.17 8.97
C TYR A 41 2.95 13.97 7.78
N GLY A 42 3.80 14.76 7.12
CA GLY A 42 3.43 15.61 6.00
C GLY A 42 3.49 14.93 4.64
N TYR A 43 4.24 13.83 4.49
CA TYR A 43 4.49 13.23 3.16
C TYR A 43 4.30 11.72 3.11
N ILE A 44 4.96 10.96 3.99
CA ILE A 44 4.98 9.50 3.93
C ILE A 44 3.66 8.89 4.41
N TYR A 45 3.15 9.27 5.57
CA TYR A 45 1.94 8.68 6.14
C TYR A 45 0.70 8.94 5.29
N PRO A 46 0.49 10.15 4.71
CA PRO A 46 -0.60 10.36 3.76
C PRO A 46 -0.53 9.41 2.55
N ALA A 47 0.67 9.19 1.99
CA ALA A 47 0.87 8.27 0.87
C ALA A 47 0.62 6.81 1.29
N MET A 48 1.12 6.39 2.44
CA MET A 48 0.90 5.05 2.97
C MET A 48 -0.58 4.78 3.26
N ASN A 49 -1.32 5.77 3.77
CA ASN A 49 -2.76 5.65 3.97
C ASN A 49 -3.49 5.40 2.65
N LYS A 50 -3.15 6.14 1.58
CA LYS A 50 -3.73 5.92 0.24
C LYS A 50 -3.41 4.52 -0.30
N ALA A 51 -2.17 4.07 -0.13
CA ALA A 51 -1.75 2.74 -0.53
C ALA A 51 -2.54 1.65 0.23
N LEU A 52 -2.61 1.74 1.56
CA LEU A 52 -3.34 0.77 2.39
C LEU A 52 -4.84 0.74 2.07
N GLN A 53 -5.44 1.91 1.81
CA GLN A 53 -6.85 1.99 1.38
C GLN A 53 -7.07 1.30 0.03
N ALA A 54 -6.15 1.48 -0.92
CA ALA A 54 -6.22 0.82 -2.22
C ALA A 54 -6.08 -0.70 -2.09
N ALA A 55 -5.13 -1.17 -1.28
CA ALA A 55 -4.95 -2.59 -0.96
C ALA A 55 -6.22 -3.20 -0.31
N GLY A 56 -6.82 -2.46 0.64
CA GLY A 56 -8.04 -2.88 1.34
C GLY A 56 -9.29 -2.99 0.47
N ARG A 57 -9.31 -2.43 -0.75
CA ARG A 57 -10.46 -2.58 -1.66
C ARG A 57 -10.69 -4.04 -2.05
N GLY A 58 -9.65 -4.87 -2.03
CA GLY A 58 -9.72 -6.29 -2.38
C GLY A 58 -10.15 -7.24 -1.26
N ILE A 59 -10.10 -6.80 0.00
CA ILE A 59 -10.43 -7.62 1.17
C ILE A 59 -11.48 -6.85 1.98
N ARG A 60 -12.77 -7.10 1.72
CA ARG A 60 -13.90 -6.34 2.31
C ARG A 60 -14.77 -7.18 3.24
N LYS A 61 -14.80 -8.50 3.01
CA LYS A 61 -15.49 -9.50 3.83
C LYS A 61 -14.48 -10.56 4.30
N GLU A 62 -14.80 -11.29 5.36
CA GLU A 62 -13.95 -12.38 5.86
C GLU A 62 -13.72 -13.51 4.84
N SER A 63 -14.66 -13.67 3.90
CA SER A 63 -14.57 -14.63 2.80
C SER A 63 -13.73 -14.15 1.63
N ASP A 64 -13.44 -12.85 1.52
CA ASP A 64 -12.73 -12.28 0.38
C ASP A 64 -11.26 -12.72 0.41
N LYS A 65 -10.78 -13.24 -0.71
CA LYS A 65 -9.38 -13.58 -0.92
C LYS A 65 -8.84 -12.71 -2.04
N CYS A 66 -7.79 -11.95 -1.76
CA CYS A 66 -7.14 -11.08 -2.73
C CYS A 66 -5.62 -11.13 -2.58
N ALA A 67 -4.91 -11.26 -3.71
CA ALA A 67 -3.48 -11.06 -3.76
C ALA A 67 -3.16 -9.57 -3.83
N VAL A 68 -2.36 -9.06 -2.89
CA VAL A 68 -1.93 -7.66 -2.89
C VAL A 68 -0.44 -7.57 -3.19
N LEU A 69 -0.08 -6.86 -4.25
CA LEU A 69 1.31 -6.66 -4.68
C LEU A 69 1.72 -5.21 -4.43
N PHE A 70 2.79 -5.01 -3.67
CA PHE A 70 3.42 -3.70 -3.46
C PHE A 70 4.68 -3.62 -4.31
N MET A 71 4.62 -2.91 -5.43
CA MET A 71 5.67 -2.87 -6.45
C MET A 71 6.59 -1.66 -6.26
N ASP A 72 7.18 -1.55 -5.07
CA ASP A 72 8.19 -0.54 -4.74
C ASP A 72 9.05 -1.01 -3.56
N GLU A 73 10.37 -0.98 -3.68
CA GLU A 73 11.27 -1.41 -2.60
C GLU A 73 11.12 -0.56 -1.33
N ARG A 74 10.67 0.68 -1.46
CA ARG A 74 10.50 1.61 -0.33
C ARG A 74 9.50 1.09 0.69
N TYR A 75 8.56 0.21 0.31
CA TYR A 75 7.66 -0.44 1.26
C TYR A 75 8.39 -1.29 2.33
N LEU A 76 9.62 -1.74 2.03
CA LEU A 76 10.47 -2.48 2.96
C LEU A 76 11.31 -1.56 3.87
N TRP A 77 11.45 -0.27 3.54
CA TRP A 77 12.21 0.66 4.36
C TRP A 77 11.52 0.87 5.70
N LYS A 78 12.30 0.97 6.77
CA LYS A 78 11.81 1.06 8.16
C LYS A 78 10.69 2.10 8.34
N THR A 79 10.80 3.26 7.69
CA THR A 79 9.83 4.35 7.78
C THR A 79 8.49 4.06 7.12
N TYR A 80 8.45 3.22 6.09
CA TYR A 80 7.22 2.82 5.41
C TYR A 80 6.67 1.52 6.00
N ARG A 81 7.55 0.57 6.30
CA ARG A 81 7.19 -0.74 6.89
C ARG A 81 6.45 -0.61 8.22
N LYS A 82 6.74 0.42 9.01
CA LYS A 82 6.06 0.74 10.28
C LYS A 82 4.61 1.19 10.12
N CYS A 83 4.18 1.56 8.90
CA CYS A 83 2.79 1.93 8.62
C CYS A 83 1.89 0.71 8.42
N PHE A 84 2.47 -0.48 8.20
CA PHE A 84 1.71 -1.72 8.09
C PHE A 84 1.46 -2.36 9.45
N PRO A 85 0.41 -3.19 9.58
CA PRO A 85 0.23 -4.07 10.73
C PRO A 85 1.49 -4.92 11.00
N LYS A 86 1.76 -5.18 12.29
CA LYS A 86 2.98 -5.89 12.72
C LYS A 86 2.92 -7.39 12.39
N ASP A 87 1.72 -7.94 12.39
CA ASP A 87 1.35 -9.31 12.06
C ASP A 87 1.30 -9.58 10.56
N LEU A 88 1.30 -8.54 9.72
CA LEU A 88 1.33 -8.71 8.27
C LEU A 88 2.72 -9.19 7.81
N ALA A 89 2.78 -10.40 7.28
CA ALA A 89 3.99 -10.97 6.68
C ALA A 89 4.16 -10.48 5.22
N PHE A 90 5.37 -10.08 4.86
CA PHE A 90 5.73 -9.68 3.49
C PHE A 90 6.66 -10.72 2.88
N THR A 91 6.36 -11.12 1.64
CA THR A 91 7.29 -11.89 0.81
C THR A 91 7.87 -10.95 -0.25
N HIS A 92 9.19 -10.75 -0.21
CA HIS A 92 9.90 -9.99 -1.23
C HIS A 92 10.34 -10.93 -2.37
N SER A 93 10.08 -10.54 -3.62
CA SER A 93 10.48 -11.30 -4.80
C SER A 93 10.65 -10.36 -5.99
N ASN A 94 11.69 -10.61 -6.80
CA ASN A 94 11.87 -9.96 -8.11
C ASN A 94 10.99 -10.61 -9.19
N GLU A 95 10.35 -11.73 -8.88
CA GLU A 95 9.46 -12.48 -9.77
C GLU A 95 8.09 -12.69 -9.09
N PRO A 96 7.37 -11.60 -8.73
CA PRO A 96 6.12 -11.70 -7.96
C PRO A 96 5.03 -12.50 -8.70
N TRP A 97 5.06 -12.52 -10.03
CA TRP A 97 4.13 -13.33 -10.83
C TRP A 97 4.24 -14.83 -10.51
N LYS A 98 5.43 -15.37 -10.23
CA LYS A 98 5.58 -16.80 -9.88
C LYS A 98 4.91 -17.15 -8.56
N LEU A 99 4.84 -16.19 -7.64
CA LEU A 99 4.21 -16.38 -6.32
C LEU A 99 2.70 -16.21 -6.39
N VAL A 100 2.23 -15.30 -7.23
CA VAL A 100 0.81 -14.94 -7.33
C VAL A 100 0.07 -15.83 -8.34
N GLN A 101 0.75 -16.34 -9.38
CA GLN A 101 0.13 -17.18 -10.40
C GLN A 101 -0.62 -18.39 -9.82
N PRO A 102 -0.06 -19.20 -8.89
CA PRO A 102 -0.78 -20.34 -8.33
C PRO A 102 -2.03 -19.93 -7.54
N PHE A 103 -2.03 -18.74 -6.93
CA PHE A 103 -3.21 -18.20 -6.25
C PHE A 103 -4.28 -17.82 -7.27
N LEU A 104 -3.90 -17.14 -8.37
CA LEU A 104 -4.82 -16.71 -9.42
C LEU A 104 -5.39 -17.89 -10.22
N ASP A 105 -4.60 -18.93 -10.48
CA ASP A 105 -5.03 -20.14 -11.19
C ASP A 105 -6.16 -20.88 -10.45
N GLY A 106 -6.27 -20.68 -9.12
CA GLY A 106 -7.36 -21.21 -8.30
C GLY A 106 -8.69 -20.48 -8.49
N PHE A 107 -8.69 -19.31 -9.14
CA PHE A 107 -9.89 -18.57 -9.52
C PHE A 107 -10.17 -18.85 -11.01
N SER A 108 -11.09 -19.77 -11.29
CA SER A 108 -11.54 -20.02 -12.65
C SER A 108 -12.28 -18.80 -13.19
N TYR A 109 -11.77 -18.21 -14.27
CA TYR A 109 -12.43 -17.13 -15.03
C TYR A 109 -13.22 -17.68 -16.21
#